data_AF-A0A6I3I3J0-F1
#
_entry.id   AF-A0A6I3I3J0-F1
#
_cell.length_a   1.000
_cell.length_b   1.000
_cell.length_c   1.000
_cell.angle_alpha   90.00
_cell.angle_beta   90.00
_cell.angle_gamma   90.00
#
_symmetry.space_group_name_H-M   'P 1'
#
loop_
_entity.id
_entity.type
_entity.pdbx_description
1 polymer ?
#
loop_
_entity_poly.entity_id
_entity_poly.type
_entity_poly.pdbx_seq_one_letter_code
_entity_poly.pdbx_strand_id
1 'polypeptide(L)'
;MFESLSDRFESVLGKLKGKGKLSEADVDEALREIRLALLEADVNFTVVKNFCSRIRDRAVGEEVSKALNPGQQMVKIVNDELTATLGGETIRITYNSKPPTVVLMAGLQGSGKTTNSAKLARWFKSQGRHPLLVGADLQRPAAVEQLRTLGRQIEVPVFSEDTNPVQVAKSALTEARKTGRDIVIVDTAGRLAIDAELMDEVRRISEAVDPDYTFLVIDAMTGQDAVNTAEAFHATLELDGVILTKLDGDARGGAALSVKEVVGRPIAFASTGEKLRDFDLFHPDRLAGRILGMGDMLTLIEKAEEVFEKDQAEAAATRLLEGQFTLEDFLDQMQQLKKMGPLSGVLGMMPGIPKEVKNAQIDDREIARVEAIIRSMTPAERVDPDLIDQSRRVRIATGSGTEPARVGELIKQFKEMSKMMKRMGGAGTKRLTKSRRKVAKGKAKGPGGRSTGGGRVAPKGKAPLRLPDFEADLGGAKPGGGLRLPGLPGSPESDPFGLG
;
A
#
# COMPACT_ATOMS: atom_id res chain seq x y z
N MET A 1 3.47 4.05 11.16
CA MET A 1 2.15 4.71 11.30
C MET A 1 1.22 3.92 12.22
N PHE A 2 0.66 2.78 11.81
CA PHE A 2 -0.23 2.00 12.68
C PHE A 2 0.50 1.03 13.62
N GLU A 3 1.83 1.03 13.68
CA GLU A 3 2.61 -0.03 14.34
C GLU A 3 2.23 -0.24 15.81
N SER A 4 2.02 0.83 16.58
CA SER A 4 1.59 0.69 17.98
C SER A 4 0.18 0.08 18.10
N LEU A 5 -0.74 0.47 17.22
CA LEU A 5 -2.08 -0.10 17.14
C LEU A 5 -2.01 -1.55 16.66
N SER A 6 -1.19 -1.82 15.64
CA SER A 6 -1.00 -3.13 15.03
C SER A 6 -0.35 -4.12 15.99
N ASP A 7 0.67 -3.72 16.74
CA ASP A 7 1.29 -4.56 17.75
C ASP A 7 0.32 -4.91 18.87
N ARG A 8 -0.53 -3.95 19.29
CA ARG A 8 -1.58 -4.23 20.28
C ARG A 8 -2.64 -5.17 19.74
N PHE A 9 -3.15 -4.92 18.54
CA PHE A 9 -4.14 -5.79 17.91
C PHE A 9 -3.56 -7.18 17.63
N GLU A 10 -2.31 -7.30 17.17
CA GLU A 10 -1.62 -8.56 16.95
C GLU A 10 -1.43 -9.33 18.26
N SER A 11 -1.06 -8.65 19.35
CA SER A 11 -0.94 -9.24 20.69
C SER A 11 -2.29 -9.77 21.20
N VAL A 12 -3.34 -8.96 21.15
CA VAL A 12 -4.69 -9.33 21.56
C VAL A 12 -5.20 -10.53 20.76
N LEU A 13 -5.13 -10.44 19.43
CA LEU A 13 -5.64 -11.47 18.54
C LEU A 13 -4.76 -12.74 18.56
N GLY A 14 -3.46 -12.60 18.83
CA GLY A 14 -2.54 -13.70 19.04
C GLY A 14 -2.91 -14.58 20.24
N LYS A 15 -3.28 -13.96 21.38
CA LYS A 15 -3.79 -14.67 22.57
C LYS A 15 -5.04 -15.50 22.25
N LEU A 16 -5.93 -14.98 21.39
CA LEU A 16 -7.19 -15.64 21.02
C LEU A 16 -6.97 -16.78 20.01
N LYS A 17 -6.02 -16.65 19.08
CA LYS A 17 -5.68 -17.70 18.09
C LYS A 17 -5.22 -19.01 18.74
N GLY A 18 -4.57 -18.94 19.91
CA GLY A 18 -4.10 -20.11 20.65
C GLY A 18 -5.19 -20.88 21.40
N LYS A 19 -6.40 -20.32 21.54
CA LYS A 19 -7.51 -20.94 22.28
C LYS A 19 -8.40 -21.74 21.33
N GLY A 20 -8.72 -22.99 21.70
CA GLY A 20 -9.57 -23.88 20.89
C GLY A 20 -11.07 -23.56 20.94
N LYS A 21 -11.54 -22.92 22.01
CA LYS A 21 -12.88 -22.34 22.15
C LYS A 21 -12.75 -21.00 22.87
N LEU A 22 -13.55 -20.02 22.43
CA LEU A 22 -13.63 -18.71 23.07
C LEU A 22 -14.87 -18.67 23.96
N SER A 23 -14.71 -18.22 25.20
CA SER A 23 -15.79 -17.86 26.10
C SER A 23 -16.18 -16.38 25.94
N GLU A 24 -17.37 -15.98 26.39
CA GLU A 24 -17.77 -14.57 26.41
C GLU A 24 -16.77 -13.71 27.20
N ALA A 25 -16.21 -14.23 28.29
CA ALA A 25 -15.21 -13.55 29.09
C ALA A 25 -13.91 -13.27 28.30
N ASP A 26 -13.49 -14.21 27.44
CA ASP A 26 -12.31 -14.02 26.58
C ASP A 26 -12.55 -12.91 25.54
N VAL A 27 -13.77 -12.83 25.01
CA VAL A 27 -14.18 -11.77 24.06
C VAL A 27 -14.21 -10.42 24.76
N ASP A 28 -14.79 -10.32 25.95
CA ASP A 28 -14.88 -9.08 26.72
C ASP A 28 -13.49 -8.57 27.14
N GLU A 29 -12.56 -9.46 27.51
CA GLU A 29 -11.16 -9.11 27.80
C GLU A 29 -10.46 -8.54 26.55
N ALA A 30 -10.58 -9.21 25.41
CA ALA A 30 -9.99 -8.75 24.15
C ALA A 30 -10.57 -7.40 23.69
N LEU A 31 -11.89 -7.22 23.82
CA LEU A 31 -12.55 -5.95 23.49
C LEU A 31 -12.12 -4.82 24.42
N ARG A 32 -11.81 -5.11 25.69
CA ARG A 32 -11.25 -4.11 26.62
C ARG A 32 -9.86 -3.66 26.17
N GLU A 33 -8.99 -4.58 25.78
CA GLU A 33 -7.65 -4.23 25.26
C GLU A 33 -7.74 -3.45 23.95
N ILE A 34 -8.61 -3.87 23.02
CA ILE A 34 -8.88 -3.16 21.75
C ILE A 34 -9.40 -1.75 22.01
N ARG A 35 -10.36 -1.59 22.94
CA ARG A 35 -10.90 -0.28 23.33
C ARG A 35 -9.81 0.66 23.81
N LEU A 36 -8.93 0.17 24.69
CA LEU A 36 -7.81 0.97 25.21
C LEU A 36 -6.85 1.37 24.09
N ALA A 37 -6.51 0.45 23.19
CA ALA A 37 -5.64 0.73 22.06
C ALA A 37 -6.22 1.80 21.11
N LEU A 38 -7.53 1.74 20.83
CA LEU A 38 -8.22 2.74 19.99
C LEU A 38 -8.31 4.11 20.67
N LEU A 39 -8.57 4.17 21.98
CA LEU A 39 -8.60 5.43 22.73
C LEU A 39 -7.21 6.06 22.85
N GLU A 40 -6.17 5.26 23.11
CA GLU A 40 -4.79 5.73 23.06
C GLU A 40 -4.41 6.27 21.68
N ALA A 41 -5.01 5.69 20.63
CA ALA A 41 -4.88 6.14 19.26
C ALA A 41 -5.72 7.41 18.93
N ASP A 42 -6.30 8.06 19.94
CA ASP A 42 -7.12 9.27 19.84
C ASP A 42 -8.34 9.12 18.91
N VAL A 43 -8.89 7.90 18.83
CA VAL A 43 -10.18 7.63 18.19
C VAL A 43 -11.28 8.19 19.08
N ASN A 44 -12.32 8.78 18.46
CA ASN A 44 -13.47 9.32 19.17
C ASN A 44 -14.14 8.26 20.07
N PHE A 45 -14.41 8.62 21.32
CA PHE A 45 -14.97 7.72 22.34
C PHE A 45 -16.27 7.04 21.90
N THR A 46 -17.18 7.79 21.27
CA THR A 46 -18.46 7.25 20.78
C THR A 46 -18.24 6.21 19.69
N VAL A 47 -17.29 6.47 18.79
CA VAL A 47 -16.92 5.56 17.70
C VAL A 47 -16.30 4.28 18.26
N VAL A 48 -15.38 4.38 19.22
CA VAL A 48 -14.81 3.20 19.90
C VAL A 48 -15.89 2.38 20.61
N LYS A 49 -16.81 3.04 21.31
CA LYS A 49 -17.90 2.38 22.02
C LYS A 49 -18.79 1.59 21.05
N ASN A 50 -19.21 2.22 19.95
CA ASN A 50 -20.07 1.60 18.95
C ASN A 50 -19.35 0.43 18.24
N PHE A 51 -18.09 0.64 17.85
CA PHE A 51 -17.23 -0.37 17.25
C PHE A 51 -17.11 -1.62 18.14
N CYS A 52 -16.76 -1.45 19.42
CA CYS A 52 -16.67 -2.58 20.35
C CYS A 52 -18.02 -3.28 20.57
N SER A 53 -19.13 -2.54 20.58
CA SER A 53 -20.47 -3.13 20.73
C SER A 53 -20.81 -4.04 19.56
N ARG A 54 -20.60 -3.56 18.33
CA ARG A 54 -20.88 -4.35 17.11
C ARG A 54 -20.04 -5.63 17.04
N ILE A 55 -18.77 -5.56 17.44
CA ILE A 55 -17.92 -6.75 17.53
C ILE A 55 -18.44 -7.72 18.58
N ARG A 56 -18.82 -7.24 19.77
CA ARG A 56 -19.36 -8.08 20.84
C ARG A 56 -20.59 -8.85 20.37
N ASP A 57 -21.54 -8.14 19.76
CA ASP A 57 -22.80 -8.71 19.31
C ASP A 57 -22.56 -9.79 18.23
N ARG A 58 -21.61 -9.57 17.31
CA ARG A 58 -21.23 -10.55 16.27
C ARG A 58 -20.40 -11.72 16.80
N ALA A 59 -19.57 -11.48 17.81
CA ALA A 59 -18.70 -12.51 18.39
C ALA A 59 -19.47 -13.47 19.32
N VAL A 60 -20.51 -12.99 20.00
CA VAL A 60 -21.37 -13.78 20.90
C VAL A 60 -22.59 -14.37 20.16
N GLY A 61 -23.05 -13.72 19.08
CA GLY A 61 -24.18 -14.18 18.26
C GLY A 61 -23.90 -15.43 17.40
N GLU A 62 -24.93 -15.97 16.75
CA GLU A 62 -24.87 -17.19 15.92
C GLU A 62 -24.07 -17.06 14.60
N GLU A 63 -23.46 -15.90 14.30
CA GLU A 63 -22.57 -15.70 13.13
C GLU A 63 -21.23 -16.46 13.21
N VAL A 64 -21.12 -17.42 14.13
CA VAL A 64 -19.94 -18.27 14.29
C VAL A 64 -19.91 -19.37 13.23
N SER A 65 -19.31 -19.04 12.08
CA SER A 65 -19.07 -20.00 11.00
C SER A 65 -18.27 -21.19 11.51
N LYS A 66 -18.89 -22.38 11.48
CA LYS A 66 -18.30 -23.66 11.92
C LYS A 66 -17.03 -24.09 11.16
N ALA A 67 -16.67 -23.37 10.10
CA ALA A 67 -15.53 -23.70 9.23
C ALA A 67 -14.20 -23.07 9.68
N LEU A 68 -14.23 -22.02 10.52
CA LEU A 68 -13.03 -21.34 11.01
C LEU A 68 -12.77 -21.67 12.48
N ASN A 69 -11.49 -21.66 12.88
CA ASN A 69 -11.16 -21.66 14.31
C ASN A 69 -11.70 -20.35 14.93
N PRO A 70 -12.33 -20.39 16.13
CA PRO A 70 -12.80 -19.22 16.86
C PRO A 70 -11.86 -18.00 16.86
N GLY A 71 -10.55 -18.21 17.02
CA GLY A 71 -9.57 -17.12 16.99
C GLY A 71 -9.44 -16.45 15.61
N GLN A 72 -9.46 -17.23 14.52
CA GLN A 72 -9.45 -16.68 13.15
C GLN A 72 -10.75 -15.95 12.83
N GLN A 73 -11.86 -16.44 13.37
CA GLN A 73 -13.14 -15.79 13.18
C GLN A 73 -13.21 -14.44 13.89
N MET A 74 -12.64 -14.32 15.10
CA MET A 74 -12.53 -13.03 15.77
C MET A 74 -11.72 -12.03 14.94
N VAL A 75 -10.57 -12.46 14.38
CA VAL A 75 -9.79 -11.60 13.46
C VAL A 75 -10.66 -11.13 12.29
N LYS A 76 -11.43 -12.03 11.69
CA LYS A 76 -12.34 -11.69 10.59
C LYS A 76 -13.38 -10.67 11.01
N ILE A 77 -14.07 -10.87 12.14
CA ILE A 77 -15.09 -9.94 12.63
C ILE A 77 -14.48 -8.55 12.86
N VAL A 78 -13.32 -8.49 13.50
CA VAL A 78 -12.61 -7.22 13.73
C VAL A 78 -12.18 -6.57 12.40
N ASN A 79 -11.70 -7.35 11.43
CA ASN A 79 -11.34 -6.83 10.10
C ASN A 79 -12.54 -6.27 9.34
N ASP A 80 -13.63 -7.03 9.28
CA ASP A 80 -14.87 -6.62 8.62
C ASP A 80 -15.39 -5.32 9.26
N GLU A 81 -15.34 -5.25 10.60
CA GLU A 81 -15.82 -4.08 11.34
C GLU A 81 -14.91 -2.85 11.17
N LEU A 82 -13.59 -3.03 11.16
CA LEU A 82 -12.65 -1.95 10.86
C LEU A 82 -12.89 -1.43 9.43
N THR A 83 -13.06 -2.33 8.47
CA THR A 83 -13.32 -1.98 7.06
C THR A 83 -14.63 -1.18 6.93
N ALA A 84 -15.70 -1.63 7.60
CA ALA A 84 -16.98 -0.94 7.62
C ALA A 84 -16.86 0.47 8.24
N THR A 85 -16.19 0.57 9.40
CA THR A 85 -15.98 1.84 10.11
C THR A 85 -15.13 2.82 9.28
N LEU A 86 -14.20 2.33 8.47
CA LEU A 86 -13.34 3.15 7.60
C LEU A 86 -14.01 3.59 6.29
N GLY A 87 -15.22 3.13 5.98
CA GLY A 87 -15.94 3.56 4.78
C GLY A 87 -16.56 2.43 3.96
N GLY A 88 -16.24 1.18 4.29
CA GLY A 88 -16.69 0.02 3.53
C GLY A 88 -15.95 -0.11 2.21
N GLU A 89 -16.59 0.28 1.11
CA GLU A 89 -16.03 0.16 -0.24
C GLU A 89 -15.28 1.43 -0.69
N THR A 90 -14.28 1.25 -1.55
CA THR A 90 -13.56 2.35 -2.19
C THR A 90 -14.49 3.17 -3.08
N ILE A 91 -14.42 4.50 -2.95
CA ILE A 91 -15.20 5.41 -3.79
C ILE A 91 -14.80 5.26 -5.27
N ARG A 92 -15.80 5.26 -6.15
CA ARG A 92 -15.57 5.36 -7.60
C ARG A 92 -15.84 6.79 -8.02
N ILE A 93 -14.80 7.47 -8.51
CA ILE A 93 -14.95 8.82 -9.06
C ILE A 93 -15.67 8.73 -10.41
N THR A 94 -16.81 9.41 -10.51
CA THR A 94 -17.61 9.53 -11.73
C THR A 94 -17.40 10.91 -12.33
N TYR A 95 -17.36 10.98 -13.65
CA TYR A 95 -17.15 12.22 -14.36
C TYR A 95 -18.47 12.72 -14.95
N ASN A 96 -18.67 14.04 -14.92
CA ASN A 96 -19.85 14.63 -15.52
C ASN A 96 -19.85 14.39 -17.04
N SER A 97 -21.02 14.06 -17.60
CA SER A 97 -21.20 13.87 -19.04
C SER A 97 -20.98 15.17 -19.81
N LYS A 98 -21.15 16.33 -19.15
CA LYS A 98 -20.88 17.66 -19.70
C LYS A 98 -19.72 18.29 -18.92
N PRO A 99 -18.50 18.35 -19.50
CA PRO A 99 -17.36 18.96 -18.84
C PRO A 99 -17.54 20.46 -18.56
N PRO A 100 -16.85 21.02 -17.54
CA PRO A 100 -15.93 20.33 -16.64
C PRO A 100 -16.64 19.64 -15.46
N THR A 101 -16.03 18.60 -14.91
CA THR A 101 -16.33 18.12 -13.54
C THR A 101 -15.64 19.05 -12.55
N VAL A 102 -16.38 19.59 -11.59
CA VAL A 102 -15.91 20.60 -10.63
C VAL A 102 -15.69 19.96 -9.26
N VAL A 103 -14.50 20.18 -8.70
CA VAL A 103 -14.10 19.68 -7.38
C VAL A 103 -13.78 20.87 -6.47
N LEU A 104 -14.47 20.98 -5.35
CA LEU A 104 -14.23 21.98 -4.32
C LEU A 104 -13.40 21.39 -3.17
N MET A 105 -12.28 22.02 -2.85
CA MET A 105 -11.38 21.60 -1.77
C MET A 105 -11.62 22.46 -0.53
N ALA A 106 -12.14 21.88 0.54
CA ALA A 106 -12.45 22.55 1.81
C ALA A 106 -11.61 22.00 2.98
N GLY A 107 -11.57 22.72 4.11
CA GLY A 107 -10.96 22.24 5.35
C GLY A 107 -10.07 23.24 6.09
N LEU A 108 -9.56 22.80 7.25
CA LEU A 108 -8.83 23.65 8.20
C LEU A 108 -7.54 24.24 7.64
N GLN A 109 -7.10 25.36 8.20
CA GLN A 109 -5.77 25.89 7.94
C GLN A 109 -4.69 24.85 8.30
N GLY A 110 -3.69 24.69 7.44
CA GLY A 110 -2.60 23.74 7.68
C GLY A 110 -2.92 22.26 7.44
N SER A 111 -4.15 21.90 7.04
CA SER A 111 -4.53 20.50 6.74
C SER A 111 -3.92 19.95 5.44
N GLY A 112 -3.28 20.82 4.64
CA GLY A 112 -2.61 20.43 3.40
C GLY A 112 -3.45 20.58 2.12
N LYS A 113 -4.53 21.39 2.13
CA LYS A 113 -5.40 21.66 0.96
C LYS A 113 -4.63 21.95 -0.33
N THR A 114 -3.85 23.03 -0.38
CA THR A 114 -3.11 23.45 -1.59
C THR A 114 -2.23 22.34 -2.17
N THR A 115 -1.52 21.60 -1.30
CA THR A 115 -0.69 20.46 -1.72
C THR A 115 -1.54 19.31 -2.26
N ASN A 116 -2.66 19.00 -1.61
CA ASN A 116 -3.56 17.93 -2.03
C ASN A 116 -4.39 18.28 -3.27
N SER A 117 -4.70 19.57 -3.50
CA SER A 117 -5.27 20.07 -4.75
C SER A 117 -4.34 19.75 -5.92
N ALA A 118 -3.03 20.01 -5.77
CA ALA A 118 -2.03 19.66 -6.78
C ALA A 118 -1.85 18.14 -6.96
N LYS A 119 -1.84 17.37 -5.85
CA LYS A 119 -1.79 15.90 -5.91
C LYS A 119 -3.00 15.30 -6.63
N LEU A 120 -4.19 15.80 -6.31
CA LEU A 120 -5.44 15.39 -6.95
C LEU A 120 -5.45 15.73 -8.44
N ALA A 121 -4.96 16.92 -8.82
CA ALA A 121 -4.78 17.28 -10.22
C ALA A 121 -3.82 16.32 -10.94
N ARG A 122 -2.69 15.97 -10.31
CA ARG A 122 -1.75 14.99 -10.86
C ARG A 122 -2.39 13.61 -11.02
N TRP A 123 -3.20 13.18 -10.04
CA TRP A 123 -3.94 11.92 -10.10
C TRP A 123 -4.94 11.92 -11.26
N PHE A 124 -5.73 12.97 -11.44
CA PHE A 124 -6.61 13.08 -12.62
C PHE A 124 -5.82 13.09 -13.93
N LYS A 125 -4.69 13.79 -13.99
CA LYS A 125 -3.80 13.80 -15.16
C LYS A 125 -3.26 12.40 -15.49
N SER A 126 -2.91 11.57 -14.49
CA SER A 126 -2.48 10.19 -14.74
C SER A 126 -3.59 9.28 -15.26
N GLN A 127 -4.85 9.62 -14.99
CA GLN A 127 -6.03 8.98 -15.58
C GLN A 127 -6.38 9.51 -16.99
N GLY A 128 -5.49 10.30 -17.62
CA GLY A 128 -5.69 10.86 -18.95
C GLY A 128 -6.62 12.08 -19.01
N ARG A 129 -6.91 12.72 -17.88
CA ARG A 129 -7.73 13.95 -17.80
C ARG A 129 -6.89 15.22 -17.96
N HIS A 130 -7.57 16.33 -18.20
CA HIS A 130 -7.01 17.66 -18.41
C HIS A 130 -7.45 18.64 -17.31
N PRO A 131 -6.88 18.55 -16.10
CA PRO A 131 -7.27 19.38 -14.99
C PRO A 131 -6.86 20.85 -15.16
N LEU A 132 -7.63 21.73 -14.52
CA LEU A 132 -7.33 23.13 -14.23
C LEU A 132 -7.36 23.32 -12.71
N LEU A 133 -6.28 23.84 -12.15
CA LEU A 133 -6.23 24.26 -10.75
C LEU A 133 -6.71 25.70 -10.63
N VAL A 134 -7.47 26.01 -9.58
CA VAL A 134 -7.99 27.37 -9.32
C VAL A 134 -7.52 27.82 -7.95
N GLY A 135 -6.77 28.92 -7.91
CA GLY A 135 -6.33 29.54 -6.67
C GLY A 135 -7.38 30.50 -6.13
N ALA A 136 -8.28 30.02 -5.27
CA ALA A 136 -9.29 30.85 -4.61
C ALA A 136 -8.86 31.30 -3.19
N ASP A 137 -7.71 30.82 -2.69
CA ASP A 137 -7.07 31.34 -1.46
C ASP A 137 -6.35 32.67 -1.72
N LEU A 138 -7.11 33.75 -1.77
CA LEU A 138 -6.60 35.11 -1.97
C LEU A 138 -6.18 35.81 -0.67
N GLN A 139 -6.55 35.24 0.49
CA GLN A 139 -6.28 35.84 1.79
C GLN A 139 -4.91 35.43 2.34
N ARG A 140 -4.45 34.21 2.06
CA ARG A 140 -3.14 33.74 2.53
C ARG A 140 -2.01 34.27 1.63
N PRO A 141 -1.00 34.96 2.19
CA PRO A 141 0.14 35.43 1.42
C PRO A 141 0.81 34.32 0.62
N ALA A 142 1.08 34.58 -0.66
CA ALA A 142 1.72 33.66 -1.60
C ALA A 142 1.03 32.31 -1.82
N ALA A 143 -0.24 32.12 -1.40
CA ALA A 143 -0.95 30.85 -1.61
C ALA A 143 -1.15 30.54 -3.10
N VAL A 144 -1.53 31.55 -3.90
CA VAL A 144 -1.65 31.41 -5.36
C VAL A 144 -0.30 31.09 -6.00
N GLU A 145 0.79 31.72 -5.56
CA GLU A 145 2.14 31.45 -6.09
C GLU A 145 2.67 30.06 -5.68
N GLN A 146 2.32 29.60 -4.48
CA GLN A 146 2.57 28.23 -4.05
C GLN A 146 1.84 27.26 -4.98
N LEU A 147 0.55 27.48 -5.23
CA LEU A 147 -0.24 26.63 -6.14
C LEU A 147 0.32 26.65 -7.57
N ARG A 148 0.72 27.82 -8.08
CA ARG A 148 1.39 27.98 -9.39
C ARG A 148 2.71 27.22 -9.47
N THR A 149 3.48 27.20 -8.38
CA THR A 149 4.74 26.45 -8.31
C THR A 149 4.46 24.94 -8.39
N LEU A 150 3.49 24.45 -7.62
CA LEU A 150 3.08 23.05 -7.66
C LEU A 150 2.50 22.66 -9.02
N GLY A 151 1.62 23.50 -9.59
CA GLY A 151 1.04 23.31 -10.92
C GLY A 151 2.11 23.22 -12.01
N ARG A 152 3.15 24.06 -11.97
CA ARG A 152 4.30 23.97 -12.88
C ARG A 152 5.06 22.65 -12.77
N GLN A 153 5.25 22.11 -11.56
CA GLN A 153 5.94 20.83 -11.37
C GLN A 153 5.20 19.63 -11.97
N ILE A 154 3.87 19.72 -12.11
CA ILE A 154 3.02 18.67 -12.68
C ILE A 154 2.48 19.03 -14.07
N GLU A 155 2.90 20.18 -14.59
CA GLU A 155 2.45 20.78 -15.86
C GLU A 155 0.91 20.86 -15.95
N VAL A 156 0.28 21.35 -14.88
CA VAL A 156 -1.15 21.65 -14.81
C VAL A 156 -1.31 23.17 -14.70
N PRO A 157 -2.13 23.80 -15.56
CA PRO A 157 -2.35 25.24 -15.48
C PRO A 157 -3.06 25.62 -14.18
N VAL A 158 -2.73 26.80 -13.67
CA VAL A 158 -3.36 27.40 -12.49
C VAL A 158 -4.00 28.71 -12.90
N PHE A 159 -5.30 28.83 -12.67
CA PHE A 159 -6.08 30.05 -12.88
C PHE A 159 -6.30 30.79 -11.56
N SER A 160 -6.12 32.11 -11.57
CA SER A 160 -6.39 33.00 -10.45
C SER A 160 -6.42 34.44 -10.97
N GLU A 161 -7.29 35.28 -10.41
CA GLU A 161 -7.40 36.70 -10.71
C GLU A 161 -7.31 37.52 -9.41
N ASP A 162 -6.95 38.80 -9.51
CA ASP A 162 -6.89 39.73 -8.38
C ASP A 162 -8.27 40.37 -8.13
N THR A 163 -9.24 39.53 -7.77
CA THR A 163 -10.63 39.92 -7.49
C THR A 163 -11.11 39.27 -6.19
N ASN A 164 -12.39 38.87 -6.08
CA ASN A 164 -12.87 38.09 -4.93
C ASN A 164 -12.92 36.58 -5.25
N PRO A 165 -12.80 35.69 -4.25
CA PRO A 165 -12.73 34.24 -4.47
C PRO A 165 -13.90 33.67 -5.28
N VAL A 166 -15.11 34.21 -5.11
CA VAL A 166 -16.32 33.77 -5.82
C VAL A 166 -16.22 34.10 -7.31
N GLN A 167 -15.75 35.30 -7.66
CA GLN A 167 -15.52 35.70 -9.05
C GLN A 167 -14.42 34.85 -9.69
N VAL A 168 -13.29 34.64 -9.00
CA VAL A 168 -12.20 33.77 -9.48
C VAL A 168 -12.74 32.37 -9.82
N ALA A 169 -13.55 31.78 -8.95
CA ALA A 169 -14.12 30.46 -9.15
C ALA A 169 -15.06 30.41 -10.38
N LYS A 170 -15.91 31.43 -10.57
CA LYS A 170 -16.79 31.54 -11.76
C LYS A 170 -16.01 31.77 -13.06
N SER A 171 -15.03 32.68 -13.04
CA SER A 171 -14.16 32.95 -14.19
C SER A 171 -13.38 31.70 -14.59
N ALA A 172 -12.93 30.90 -13.62
CA ALA A 172 -12.23 29.65 -13.87
C ALA A 172 -13.06 28.62 -14.64
N LEU A 173 -14.37 28.51 -14.38
CA LEU A 173 -15.26 27.64 -15.16
C LEU A 173 -15.36 28.08 -16.62
N THR A 174 -15.34 29.39 -16.86
CA THR A 174 -15.35 29.94 -18.23
C THR A 174 -14.02 29.65 -18.94
N GLU A 175 -12.90 29.85 -18.25
CA GLU A 175 -11.57 29.55 -18.78
C GLU A 175 -11.39 28.04 -19.05
N ALA A 176 -11.89 27.18 -18.16
CA ALA A 176 -11.87 25.73 -18.34
C ALA A 176 -12.60 25.30 -19.62
N ARG A 177 -13.81 25.83 -19.85
CA ARG A 177 -14.58 25.57 -21.09
C ARG A 177 -13.85 26.09 -22.33
N LYS A 178 -13.26 27.29 -22.25
CA LYS A 178 -12.52 27.90 -23.36
C LYS A 178 -11.25 27.13 -23.73
N THR A 179 -10.56 26.58 -22.74
CA THR A 179 -9.28 25.86 -22.92
C THR A 179 -9.44 24.34 -23.00
N GLY A 180 -10.68 23.83 -23.01
CA GLY A 180 -10.97 22.40 -23.15
C GLY A 180 -10.56 21.56 -21.93
N ARG A 181 -10.55 22.15 -20.73
CA ARG A 181 -10.23 21.46 -19.47
C ARG A 181 -11.46 20.73 -18.97
N ASP A 182 -11.32 19.44 -18.65
CA ASP A 182 -12.44 18.58 -18.28
C ASP A 182 -12.60 18.39 -16.77
N ILE A 183 -11.60 18.79 -15.98
CA ILE A 183 -11.63 18.80 -14.51
C ILE A 183 -11.25 20.20 -14.01
N VAL A 184 -12.01 20.75 -13.06
CA VAL A 184 -11.68 22.01 -12.37
C VAL A 184 -11.56 21.74 -10.88
N ILE A 185 -10.42 22.07 -10.28
CA ILE A 185 -10.17 21.87 -8.84
C ILE A 185 -9.99 23.23 -8.19
N VAL A 186 -10.91 23.58 -7.30
CA VAL A 186 -10.95 24.87 -6.61
C VAL A 186 -10.27 24.74 -5.24
N ASP A 187 -9.07 25.30 -5.12
CA ASP A 187 -8.31 25.39 -3.87
C ASP A 187 -8.80 26.61 -3.08
N THR A 188 -9.62 26.36 -2.06
CA THR A 188 -10.11 27.41 -1.15
C THR A 188 -9.14 27.63 0.01
N ALA A 189 -9.24 28.79 0.64
CA ALA A 189 -8.46 29.12 1.82
C ALA A 189 -8.81 28.24 3.03
N GLY A 190 -7.86 28.09 3.95
CA GLY A 190 -8.09 27.35 5.19
C GLY A 190 -8.92 28.10 6.20
N ARG A 191 -9.97 27.47 6.73
CA ARG A 191 -10.93 28.12 7.63
C ARG A 191 -10.97 27.39 8.97
N LEU A 192 -11.06 28.11 10.07
CA LEU A 192 -11.45 27.49 11.34
C LEU A 192 -12.96 27.23 11.29
N ALA A 193 -13.40 26.05 11.73
CA ALA A 193 -14.82 25.67 11.73
C ALA A 193 -15.73 26.62 12.52
N ILE A 194 -15.15 27.51 13.34
CA ILE A 194 -15.84 28.45 14.23
C ILE A 194 -16.01 29.83 13.57
N ASP A 195 -15.32 30.11 12.46
CA ASP A 195 -15.38 31.41 11.79
C ASP A 195 -16.56 31.48 10.80
N ALA A 196 -17.65 32.10 11.24
CA ALA A 196 -18.90 32.19 10.48
C ALA A 196 -18.76 32.98 9.16
N GLU A 197 -17.93 34.02 9.14
CA GLU A 197 -17.73 34.85 7.95
C GLU A 197 -16.97 34.08 6.87
N LEU A 198 -15.95 33.32 7.29
CA LEU A 198 -15.17 32.50 6.38
C LEU A 198 -15.93 31.26 5.89
N MET A 199 -16.79 30.66 6.72
CA MET A 199 -17.68 29.57 6.31
C MET A 199 -18.74 30.04 5.30
N ASP A 200 -19.27 31.26 5.46
CA ASP A 200 -20.18 31.88 4.50
C ASP A 200 -19.50 32.15 3.16
N GLU A 201 -18.23 32.56 3.15
CA GLU A 201 -17.48 32.73 1.90
C GLU A 201 -17.33 31.42 1.13
N VAL A 202 -16.96 30.32 1.80
CA VAL A 202 -16.84 29.00 1.13
C VAL A 202 -18.20 28.52 0.63
N ARG A 203 -19.28 28.77 1.38
CA ARG A 203 -20.65 28.50 0.93
C ARG A 203 -20.96 29.27 -0.35
N ARG A 204 -20.66 30.57 -0.40
CA ARG A 204 -20.86 31.40 -1.59
C ARG A 204 -20.03 30.93 -2.79
N ILE A 205 -18.81 30.42 -2.57
CA ILE A 205 -18.00 29.79 -3.63
C ILE A 205 -18.70 28.52 -4.13
N SER A 206 -19.16 27.65 -3.21
CA SER A 206 -19.86 26.40 -3.55
C SER A 206 -21.12 26.67 -4.38
N GLU A 207 -21.99 27.56 -3.90
CA GLU A 207 -23.22 27.97 -4.61
C GLU A 207 -22.94 28.60 -5.99
N ALA A 208 -21.77 29.23 -6.15
CA ALA A 208 -21.38 29.86 -7.39
C ALA A 208 -20.86 28.88 -8.46
N VAL A 209 -20.30 27.75 -8.04
CA VAL A 209 -19.67 26.77 -8.96
C VAL A 209 -20.43 25.46 -9.08
N ASP A 210 -21.37 25.18 -8.17
CA ASP A 210 -22.18 23.96 -8.13
C ASP A 210 -21.30 22.69 -8.27
N PRO A 211 -20.43 22.42 -7.27
CA PRO A 211 -19.39 21.40 -7.41
C PRO A 211 -19.98 19.99 -7.51
N ASP A 212 -19.45 19.16 -8.41
CA ASP A 212 -19.79 17.73 -8.50
C ASP A 212 -19.19 16.94 -7.32
N TYR A 213 -18.08 17.41 -6.75
CA TYR A 213 -17.46 16.86 -5.56
C TYR A 213 -17.00 17.96 -4.61
N THR A 214 -17.43 17.90 -3.35
CA THR A 214 -16.84 18.67 -2.25
C THR A 214 -16.03 17.75 -1.35
N PHE A 215 -14.71 17.93 -1.36
CA PHE A 215 -13.80 17.16 -0.52
C PHE A 215 -13.30 17.98 0.68
N LEU A 216 -13.43 17.40 1.87
CA LEU A 216 -12.85 17.94 3.09
C LEU A 216 -11.45 17.34 3.32
N VAL A 217 -10.44 18.20 3.40
CA VAL A 217 -9.06 17.80 3.68
C VAL A 217 -8.80 17.85 5.19
N ILE A 218 -8.53 16.69 5.78
CA ILE A 218 -8.28 16.50 7.21
C ILE A 218 -6.88 15.92 7.41
N ASP A 219 -6.18 16.44 8.41
CA ASP A 219 -4.91 15.89 8.87
C ASP A 219 -5.16 14.65 9.75
N ALA A 220 -4.53 13.53 9.44
CA ALA A 220 -4.67 12.28 10.21
C ALA A 220 -4.19 12.42 11.67
N MET A 221 -3.38 13.43 11.98
CA MET A 221 -2.95 13.75 13.34
C MET A 221 -4.04 14.46 14.15
N THR A 222 -5.02 15.07 13.49
CA THR A 222 -6.15 15.71 14.17
C THR A 222 -7.09 14.62 14.69
N GLY A 223 -7.02 14.29 15.97
CA GLY A 223 -7.85 13.24 16.57
C GLY A 223 -9.32 13.63 16.69
N GLN A 224 -9.81 13.83 17.92
CA GLN A 224 -11.24 14.07 18.14
C GLN A 224 -11.76 15.36 17.49
N ASP A 225 -10.92 16.39 17.37
CA ASP A 225 -11.30 17.66 16.74
C ASP A 225 -11.61 17.55 15.23
N ALA A 226 -11.12 16.49 14.58
CA ALA A 226 -11.44 16.22 13.18
C ALA A 226 -12.93 15.94 13.00
N VAL A 227 -13.58 15.32 13.99
CA VAL A 227 -15.01 15.02 13.97
C VAL A 227 -15.83 16.31 14.00
N ASN A 228 -15.61 17.17 14.99
CA ASN A 228 -16.33 18.44 15.14
C ASN A 228 -16.16 19.32 13.90
N THR A 229 -14.94 19.36 13.38
CA THR A 229 -14.61 20.06 12.13
C THR A 229 -15.42 19.50 10.98
N ALA A 230 -15.39 18.18 10.80
CA ALA A 230 -16.06 17.55 9.67
C ALA A 230 -17.59 17.69 9.74
N GLU A 231 -18.19 17.65 10.93
CA GLU A 231 -19.60 17.95 11.14
C GLU A 231 -19.95 19.40 10.73
N ALA A 232 -19.16 20.38 11.17
CA ALA A 232 -19.41 21.79 10.84
C ALA A 232 -19.30 22.08 9.34
N PHE A 233 -18.28 21.53 8.67
CA PHE A 233 -18.14 21.63 7.22
C PHE A 233 -19.25 20.87 6.48
N HIS A 234 -19.67 19.71 6.98
CA HIS A 234 -20.75 18.95 6.37
C HIS A 234 -22.10 19.67 6.44
N ALA A 235 -22.40 20.28 7.59
CA ALA A 235 -23.61 21.07 7.78
C ALA A 235 -23.69 22.28 6.84
N THR A 236 -22.55 22.79 6.36
CA THR A 236 -22.50 24.00 5.53
C THR A 236 -22.38 23.70 4.03
N LEU A 237 -21.61 22.67 3.65
CA LEU A 237 -21.20 22.44 2.26
C LEU A 237 -21.65 21.08 1.69
N GLU A 238 -22.32 20.24 2.47
CA GLU A 238 -22.74 18.90 2.05
C GLU A 238 -21.61 18.08 1.40
N LEU A 239 -20.56 17.79 2.18
CA LEU A 239 -19.39 17.02 1.72
C LEU A 239 -19.75 15.69 1.02
N ASP A 240 -19.02 15.37 -0.06
CA ASP A 240 -19.09 14.07 -0.75
C ASP A 240 -18.07 13.06 -0.23
N GLY A 241 -16.93 13.56 0.26
CA GLY A 241 -15.90 12.70 0.81
C GLY A 241 -14.79 13.45 1.53
N VAL A 242 -13.87 12.68 2.09
CA VAL A 242 -12.76 13.18 2.90
C VAL A 242 -11.43 12.78 2.26
N ILE A 243 -10.46 13.69 2.30
CA ILE A 243 -9.07 13.42 1.94
C ILE A 243 -8.25 13.44 3.23
N LEU A 244 -7.64 12.30 3.55
CA LEU A 244 -6.77 12.18 4.72
C LEU A 244 -5.32 12.49 4.35
N THR A 245 -4.70 13.38 5.10
CA THR A 245 -3.31 13.81 4.89
C THR A 245 -2.40 13.35 6.00
N LYS A 246 -1.09 13.42 5.74
CA LYS A 246 -0.02 13.04 6.67
C LYS A 246 -0.16 11.60 7.20
N LEU A 247 -0.62 10.69 6.33
CA LEU A 247 -0.72 9.25 6.61
C LEU A 247 0.65 8.53 6.63
N ASP A 248 1.74 9.28 6.61
CA ASP A 248 3.12 8.82 6.81
C ASP A 248 3.70 9.18 8.18
N GLY A 249 3.13 10.17 8.88
CA GLY A 249 3.61 10.59 10.19
C GLY A 249 3.35 9.58 11.31
N ASP A 250 3.70 9.94 12.54
CA ASP A 250 3.26 9.22 13.76
C ASP A 250 1.79 9.53 14.11
N ALA A 251 0.95 9.59 13.07
CA ALA A 251 -0.46 9.84 13.24
C ALA A 251 -1.12 8.55 13.72
N ARG A 252 -1.85 8.65 14.83
CA ARG A 252 -2.50 7.53 15.47
C ARG A 252 -3.68 6.96 14.68
N GLY A 253 -4.05 7.57 13.55
CA GLY A 253 -5.08 7.10 12.64
C GLY A 253 -6.52 7.20 13.15
N GLY A 254 -6.71 7.74 14.37
CA GLY A 254 -8.03 7.89 14.98
C GLY A 254 -8.98 8.81 14.23
N ALA A 255 -8.43 9.82 13.54
CA ALA A 255 -9.20 10.71 12.66
C ALA A 255 -9.96 9.95 11.57
N ALA A 256 -9.30 8.97 10.94
CA ALA A 256 -9.84 8.21 9.83
C ALA A 256 -11.06 7.39 10.24
N LEU A 257 -10.94 6.67 11.36
CA LEU A 257 -12.03 5.87 11.93
C LEU A 257 -13.19 6.75 12.41
N SER A 258 -12.89 7.95 12.90
CA SER A 258 -13.89 8.77 13.56
C SER A 258 -14.76 9.58 12.59
N VAL A 259 -14.18 10.11 11.52
CA VAL A 259 -14.89 11.02 10.62
C VAL A 259 -15.97 10.30 9.83
N LYS A 260 -15.72 9.08 9.35
CA LYS A 260 -16.72 8.32 8.58
C LYS A 260 -17.94 7.95 9.42
N GLU A 261 -17.73 7.42 10.63
CA GLU A 261 -18.81 6.96 11.50
C GLU A 261 -19.74 8.12 11.90
N VAL A 262 -19.19 9.32 12.08
CA VAL A 262 -19.96 10.48 12.53
C VAL A 262 -20.57 11.28 11.38
N VAL A 263 -19.78 11.59 10.34
CA VAL A 263 -20.24 12.42 9.22
C VAL A 263 -20.94 11.59 8.13
N GLY A 264 -20.76 10.28 8.12
CA GLY A 264 -21.37 9.36 7.16
C GLY A 264 -20.75 9.41 5.76
N ARG A 265 -19.73 10.24 5.52
CA ARG A 265 -19.10 10.41 4.20
C ARG A 265 -17.82 9.59 4.05
N PRO A 266 -17.62 8.93 2.89
CA PRO A 266 -16.46 8.07 2.65
C PRO A 266 -15.15 8.86 2.66
N ILE A 267 -14.06 8.19 3.03
CA ILE A 267 -12.72 8.68 2.75
C ILE A 267 -12.43 8.35 1.29
N ALA A 268 -12.15 9.38 0.48
CA ALA A 268 -11.95 9.25 -0.95
C ALA A 268 -10.48 9.01 -1.31
N PHE A 269 -9.57 9.77 -0.69
CA PHE A 269 -8.14 9.71 -0.97
C PHE A 269 -7.29 9.74 0.29
N ALA A 270 -6.10 9.17 0.17
CA ALA A 270 -5.06 9.15 1.20
C ALA A 270 -3.76 9.76 0.66
N SER A 271 -3.21 10.72 1.40
CA SER A 271 -1.89 11.27 1.16
C SER A 271 -0.89 10.71 2.17
N THR A 272 0.00 9.84 1.71
CA THR A 272 0.99 9.11 2.52
C THR A 272 2.40 9.70 2.44
N GLY A 273 2.52 11.01 2.25
CA GLY A 273 3.83 11.66 2.14
C GLY A 273 3.73 13.09 1.64
N GLU A 274 4.86 13.81 1.63
CA GLU A 274 4.92 15.19 1.16
C GLU A 274 5.05 15.30 -0.36
N LYS A 275 5.57 14.27 -1.04
CA LYS A 275 5.82 14.34 -2.48
C LYS A 275 4.49 14.32 -3.22
N LEU A 276 4.45 14.99 -4.37
CA LEU A 276 3.25 15.04 -5.23
C LEU A 276 2.77 13.66 -5.73
N ARG A 277 3.60 12.62 -5.57
CA ARG A 277 3.25 11.25 -5.90
C ARG A 277 2.68 10.41 -4.78
N ASP A 278 2.76 10.89 -3.55
CA ASP A 278 2.31 10.15 -2.38
C ASP A 278 0.81 10.46 -2.18
N PHE A 279 -0.03 10.04 -3.12
CA PHE A 279 -1.47 10.32 -3.16
C PHE A 279 -2.22 9.25 -3.96
N ASP A 280 -3.06 8.50 -3.26
CA ASP A 280 -3.76 7.35 -3.82
C ASP A 280 -5.25 7.35 -3.40
N LEU A 281 -6.07 6.59 -4.13
CA LEU A 281 -7.44 6.30 -3.70
C LEU A 281 -7.41 5.57 -2.34
N PHE A 282 -8.39 5.86 -1.51
CA PHE A 282 -8.48 5.23 -0.21
C PHE A 282 -9.11 3.83 -0.31
N HIS A 283 -8.43 2.84 0.26
CA HIS A 283 -8.85 1.45 0.30
C HIS A 283 -9.07 1.02 1.77
N PRO A 284 -10.32 1.04 2.27
CA PRO A 284 -10.63 0.75 3.66
C PRO A 284 -10.19 -0.66 4.10
N ASP A 285 -10.35 -1.64 3.22
CA ASP A 285 -9.98 -3.05 3.41
C ASP A 285 -8.46 -3.21 3.61
N ARG A 286 -7.67 -2.48 2.82
CA ARG A 286 -6.20 -2.51 2.92
C ARG A 286 -5.70 -1.87 4.20
N LEU A 287 -6.31 -0.74 4.59
CA LEU A 287 -5.97 -0.08 5.85
C LEU A 287 -6.32 -0.96 7.05
N ALA A 288 -7.50 -1.59 7.04
CA ALA A 288 -7.91 -2.54 8.07
C ALA A 288 -6.95 -3.74 8.14
N GLY A 289 -6.56 -4.31 7.00
CA GLY A 289 -5.58 -5.40 6.93
C GLY A 289 -4.21 -5.00 7.48
N ARG A 290 -3.76 -3.77 7.19
CA ARG A 290 -2.52 -3.21 7.73
C ARG A 290 -2.59 -2.99 9.24
N ILE A 291 -3.69 -2.45 9.75
CA ILE A 291 -3.94 -2.31 11.20
C ILE A 291 -3.85 -3.67 11.89
N LEU A 292 -4.36 -4.74 11.28
CA LEU A 292 -4.31 -6.09 11.84
C LEU A 292 -2.98 -6.83 11.61
N GLY A 293 -1.97 -6.20 11.02
CA GLY A 293 -0.68 -6.81 10.74
C GLY A 293 -0.72 -7.91 9.67
N MET A 294 -1.80 -7.99 8.88
CA MET A 294 -1.99 -9.00 7.83
C MET A 294 -1.23 -8.67 6.53
N GLY A 295 -0.62 -7.49 6.46
CA GLY A 295 0.09 -6.99 5.27
C GLY A 295 -0.86 -6.57 4.15
N ASP A 296 -0.33 -5.84 3.17
CA ASP A 296 -1.09 -5.34 2.03
C ASP A 296 -0.45 -5.85 0.73
N MET A 297 -0.78 -7.10 0.40
CA MET A 297 -0.27 -7.76 -0.81
C MET A 297 -0.84 -7.14 -2.09
N LEU A 298 -2.04 -6.56 -2.06
CA LEU A 298 -2.67 -5.98 -3.25
C LEU A 298 -2.01 -4.66 -3.65
N THR A 299 -1.71 -3.77 -2.70
CA THR A 299 -0.93 -2.56 -3.01
C THR A 299 0.48 -2.89 -3.49
N LEU A 300 1.09 -3.95 -2.97
CA LEU A 300 2.38 -4.43 -3.48
C LEU A 300 2.27 -4.91 -4.94
N ILE A 301 1.21 -5.62 -5.28
CA ILE A 301 0.94 -6.09 -6.65
C ILE A 301 0.66 -4.90 -7.58
N GLU A 302 -0.17 -3.94 -7.19
CA GLU A 302 -0.48 -2.75 -8.02
C GLU A 302 0.73 -1.85 -8.22
N LYS A 303 1.52 -1.58 -7.17
CA LYS A 303 2.78 -0.85 -7.31
C LYS A 303 3.81 -1.62 -8.13
N ALA A 304 3.78 -2.95 -8.08
CA ALA A 304 4.55 -3.76 -9.01
C ALA A 304 4.02 -3.57 -10.44
N GLU A 305 2.72 -3.70 -10.69
CA GLU A 305 2.11 -3.51 -12.01
C GLU A 305 2.36 -2.12 -12.61
N GLU A 306 2.35 -1.05 -11.81
CA GLU A 306 2.69 0.32 -12.25
C GLU A 306 4.17 0.47 -12.65
N VAL A 307 5.06 -0.29 -12.01
CA VAL A 307 6.51 -0.25 -12.26
C VAL A 307 6.93 -1.27 -13.34
N PHE A 308 6.15 -2.33 -13.54
CA PHE A 308 6.40 -3.38 -14.51
C PHE A 308 5.69 -3.08 -15.84
N GLU A 309 6.40 -2.40 -16.74
CA GLU A 309 6.01 -2.38 -18.16
C GLU A 309 6.05 -3.81 -18.73
N LYS A 310 4.92 -4.25 -19.34
CA LYS A 310 4.73 -5.60 -19.89
C LYS A 310 5.86 -6.06 -20.83
N ASP A 311 6.53 -5.12 -21.51
CA ASP A 311 7.58 -5.43 -22.49
C ASP A 311 8.93 -5.80 -21.83
N GLN A 312 9.21 -5.31 -20.61
CA GLN A 312 10.47 -5.61 -19.91
C GLN A 312 10.42 -7.00 -19.23
N ALA A 313 9.24 -7.43 -18.80
CA ALA A 313 9.05 -8.71 -18.13
C ALA A 313 9.30 -9.90 -19.08
N GLU A 314 8.91 -9.80 -20.35
CA GLU A 314 9.13 -10.86 -21.34
C GLU A 314 10.60 -10.99 -21.73
N ALA A 315 11.32 -9.87 -21.89
CA ALA A 315 12.75 -9.87 -22.16
C ALA A 315 13.56 -10.43 -20.98
N ALA A 316 13.23 -10.01 -19.76
CA ALA A 316 13.86 -10.54 -18.55
C ALA A 316 13.56 -12.03 -18.32
N ALA A 317 12.31 -12.46 -18.57
CA ALA A 317 11.92 -13.87 -18.49
C ALA A 317 12.62 -14.75 -19.53
N THR A 318 12.82 -14.23 -20.75
CA THR A 318 13.53 -14.96 -21.82
C THR A 318 15.01 -15.15 -21.49
N ARG A 319 15.70 -14.11 -20.98
CA ARG A 319 17.11 -14.22 -20.53
C ARG A 319 17.28 -15.12 -19.31
N LEU A 320 16.29 -15.13 -18.40
CA LEU A 320 16.22 -16.04 -17.26
C LEU A 320 16.10 -17.51 -17.70
N LEU A 321 15.32 -17.78 -18.75
CA LEU A 321 15.16 -19.11 -19.34
C LEU A 321 16.43 -19.58 -20.08
N GLU A 322 17.19 -18.65 -20.65
CA GLU A 322 18.46 -18.90 -21.35
C GLU A 322 19.67 -19.04 -20.40
N GLY A 323 19.48 -18.80 -19.10
CA GLY A 323 20.49 -19.05 -18.06
C GLY A 323 21.65 -18.05 -18.02
N GLN A 324 21.50 -16.91 -18.71
CA GLN A 324 22.46 -15.81 -18.72
C GLN A 324 21.96 -14.72 -17.76
N PHE A 325 22.35 -14.82 -16.50
CA PHE A 325 22.10 -13.79 -15.49
C PHE A 325 23.37 -12.95 -15.33
N THR A 326 23.34 -11.69 -15.75
CA THR A 326 24.49 -10.76 -15.76
C THR A 326 24.40 -9.72 -14.64
N LEU A 327 25.49 -8.97 -14.40
CA LEU A 327 25.47 -7.84 -13.44
C LEU A 327 24.60 -6.67 -13.92
N GLU A 328 24.35 -6.56 -15.23
CA GLU A 328 23.42 -5.57 -15.78
C GLU A 328 21.98 -5.94 -15.39
N ASP A 329 21.59 -7.21 -15.55
CA ASP A 329 20.26 -7.67 -15.14
C ASP A 329 20.07 -7.53 -13.61
N PHE A 330 21.12 -7.75 -12.83
CA PHE A 330 21.10 -7.52 -11.39
C PHE A 330 20.92 -6.04 -11.04
N LEU A 331 21.60 -5.14 -11.76
CA LEU A 331 21.45 -3.70 -11.57
C LEU A 331 20.02 -3.24 -11.91
N ASP A 332 19.46 -3.73 -13.02
CA ASP A 332 18.09 -3.42 -13.44
C ASP A 332 17.07 -3.83 -12.37
N GLN A 333 17.21 -5.04 -11.80
CA GLN A 333 16.36 -5.51 -10.71
C GLN A 333 16.48 -4.64 -9.45
N MET A 334 17.69 -4.22 -9.08
CA MET A 334 17.90 -3.34 -7.93
C MET A 334 17.32 -1.93 -8.17
N GLN A 335 17.39 -1.43 -9.41
CA GLN A 335 16.78 -0.15 -9.78
C GLN A 335 15.25 -0.23 -9.78
N GLN A 336 14.66 -1.36 -10.18
CA GLN A 336 13.23 -1.60 -10.07
C GLN A 336 12.77 -1.58 -8.60
N LEU A 337 13.51 -2.24 -7.70
CA LEU A 337 13.23 -2.20 -6.26
C LEU A 337 13.33 -0.77 -5.69
N LYS A 338 14.32 0.00 -6.12
CA LYS A 338 14.47 1.42 -5.74
C LYS A 338 13.33 2.31 -6.25
N LYS A 339 12.71 1.98 -7.39
CA LYS A 339 11.53 2.69 -7.93
C LYS A 339 10.27 2.43 -7.09
N MET A 340 10.15 1.25 -6.48
CA MET A 340 9.00 0.87 -5.65
C MET A 340 8.97 1.56 -4.27
N GLY A 341 10.09 2.11 -3.81
CA GLY A 341 10.20 2.88 -2.56
C GLY A 341 11.33 2.40 -1.65
N PRO A 342 11.41 2.90 -0.40
CA PRO A 342 12.38 2.43 0.59
C PRO A 342 12.21 0.94 0.87
N LEU A 343 13.32 0.19 0.95
CA LEU A 343 13.29 -1.28 1.13
C LEU A 343 12.59 -1.70 2.43
N SER A 344 12.69 -0.88 3.47
CA SER A 344 11.97 -1.06 4.74
C SER A 344 10.44 -1.06 4.55
N GLY A 345 9.93 -0.19 3.69
CA GLY A 345 8.51 -0.10 3.37
C GLY A 345 8.01 -1.34 2.61
N VAL A 346 8.78 -1.82 1.64
CA VAL A 346 8.42 -3.01 0.84
C VAL A 346 8.47 -4.29 1.67
N LEU A 347 9.50 -4.46 2.51
CA LEU A 347 9.61 -5.61 3.43
C LEU A 347 8.55 -5.59 4.53
N GLY A 348 8.17 -4.41 5.03
CA GLY A 348 7.09 -4.25 6.00
C GLY A 348 5.72 -4.70 5.47
N MET A 349 5.53 -4.69 4.15
CA MET A 349 4.27 -5.07 3.50
C MET A 349 4.18 -6.57 3.17
N MET A 350 5.28 -7.33 3.24
CA MET A 350 5.28 -8.78 2.98
C MET A 350 4.81 -9.60 4.20
N PRO A 351 3.77 -10.45 4.05
CA PRO A 351 3.32 -11.33 5.12
C PRO A 351 4.32 -12.48 5.37
N GLY A 352 4.45 -12.93 6.62
CA GLY A 352 5.24 -14.10 7.00
C GLY A 352 6.75 -13.87 7.20
N ILE A 353 7.25 -12.64 7.04
CA ILE A 353 8.64 -12.32 7.37
C ILE A 353 8.81 -12.21 8.91
N PRO A 354 9.82 -12.86 9.52
CA PRO A 354 10.12 -12.71 10.95
C PRO A 354 10.34 -11.24 11.36
N LYS A 355 9.85 -10.85 12.55
CA LYS A 355 9.95 -9.45 13.05
C LYS A 355 11.40 -8.93 13.07
N GLU A 356 12.37 -9.80 13.30
CA GLU A 356 13.81 -9.49 13.29
C GLU A 356 14.32 -9.01 11.92
N VAL A 357 13.75 -9.53 10.83
CA VAL A 357 14.10 -9.15 9.45
C VAL A 357 13.32 -7.91 9.00
N LYS A 358 12.10 -7.73 9.50
CA LYS A 358 11.30 -6.50 9.27
C LYS A 358 11.96 -5.26 9.88
N ASN A 359 12.61 -5.42 11.02
CA ASN A 359 13.27 -4.34 11.76
C ASN A 359 14.74 -4.13 11.37
N ALA A 360 15.27 -4.92 10.43
CA ALA A 360 16.61 -4.69 9.91
C ALA A 360 16.61 -3.34 9.17
N GLN A 361 17.36 -2.37 9.69
CA GLN A 361 17.61 -1.11 8.98
C GLN A 361 18.48 -1.40 7.76
N ILE A 362 17.83 -1.64 6.63
CA ILE A 362 18.51 -1.70 5.35
C ILE A 362 18.73 -0.26 4.92
N ASP A 363 19.99 0.16 4.89
CA ASP A 363 20.37 1.49 4.43
C ASP A 363 20.14 1.58 2.90
N ASP A 364 19.18 2.39 2.47
CA ASP A 364 18.90 2.65 1.05
C ASP A 364 20.15 3.17 0.29
N ARG A 365 21.14 3.73 1.02
CA ARG A 365 22.43 4.15 0.44
C ARG A 365 23.28 2.97 -0.02
N GLU A 366 23.05 1.76 0.50
CA GLU A 366 23.73 0.56 0.02
C GLU A 366 23.34 0.22 -1.42
N ILE A 367 22.08 0.43 -1.80
CA ILE A 367 21.65 0.24 -3.20
C ILE A 367 22.39 1.22 -4.12
N ALA A 368 22.51 2.49 -3.69
CA ALA A 368 23.23 3.51 -4.44
C ALA A 368 24.74 3.19 -4.55
N ARG A 369 25.35 2.63 -3.50
CA ARG A 369 26.76 2.19 -3.51
C ARG A 369 26.98 1.01 -4.45
N VAL A 370 26.10 0.01 -4.43
CA VAL A 370 26.14 -1.13 -5.36
C VAL A 370 25.96 -0.65 -6.81
N GLU A 371 25.03 0.27 -7.04
CA GLU A 371 24.83 0.90 -8.35
C GLU A 371 26.10 1.61 -8.84
N ALA A 372 26.78 2.37 -7.97
CA ALA A 372 28.04 3.01 -8.31
C ALA A 372 29.13 1.99 -8.69
N ILE A 373 29.29 0.90 -7.93
CA ILE A 373 30.26 -0.17 -8.21
C ILE A 373 30.01 -0.81 -9.58
N ILE A 374 28.76 -1.16 -9.90
CA ILE A 374 28.43 -1.81 -11.18
C ILE A 374 28.62 -0.84 -12.35
N ARG A 375 28.25 0.44 -12.19
CA ARG A 375 28.45 1.47 -13.22
C ARG A 375 29.93 1.74 -13.51
N SER A 376 30.82 1.52 -12.56
CA SER A 376 32.29 1.62 -12.74
C SER A 376 32.93 0.42 -13.45
N MET A 377 32.14 -0.61 -13.79
CA MET A 377 32.57 -1.73 -14.63
C MET A 377 32.34 -1.45 -16.11
N THR A 378 33.17 -2.07 -16.96
CA THR A 378 32.98 -2.10 -18.42
C THR A 378 31.87 -3.09 -18.80
N PRO A 379 31.23 -2.95 -19.98
CA PRO A 379 30.19 -3.88 -20.43
C PRO A 379 30.63 -5.35 -20.42
N ALA A 380 31.88 -5.63 -20.80
CA ALA A 380 32.44 -6.98 -20.77
C ALA A 380 32.51 -7.57 -19.35
N GLU A 381 32.90 -6.77 -18.36
CA GLU A 381 32.99 -7.18 -16.95
C GLU A 381 31.60 -7.36 -16.31
N ARG A 382 30.57 -6.67 -16.81
CA ARG A 382 29.18 -6.84 -16.34
C ARG A 382 28.55 -8.12 -16.88
N VAL A 383 28.88 -8.49 -18.10
CA VAL A 383 28.45 -9.76 -18.70
C VAL A 383 29.18 -10.93 -18.05
N ASP A 384 30.50 -10.80 -17.86
CA ASP A 384 31.34 -11.83 -17.25
C ASP A 384 32.14 -11.30 -16.04
N PRO A 385 31.62 -11.50 -14.82
CA PRO A 385 32.30 -11.09 -13.58
C PRO A 385 33.55 -11.91 -13.25
N ASP A 386 33.82 -13.02 -13.96
CA ASP A 386 35.06 -13.78 -13.78
C ASP A 386 36.27 -13.04 -14.38
N LEU A 387 36.05 -12.07 -15.25
CA LEU A 387 37.10 -11.19 -15.79
C LEU A 387 37.68 -10.22 -14.75
N ILE A 388 37.03 -10.05 -13.58
CA ILE A 388 37.40 -9.05 -12.58
C ILE A 388 38.54 -9.57 -11.68
N ASP A 389 39.76 -9.35 -12.14
CA ASP A 389 41.00 -9.55 -11.38
C ASP A 389 41.26 -8.46 -10.32
N GLN A 390 42.36 -8.60 -9.58
CA GLN A 390 42.73 -7.67 -8.51
C GLN A 390 42.98 -6.24 -9.01
N SER A 391 43.55 -6.08 -10.22
CA SER A 391 43.82 -4.77 -10.82
C SER A 391 42.52 -4.06 -11.19
N ARG A 392 41.57 -4.79 -11.79
CA ARG A 392 40.24 -4.30 -12.13
C ARG A 392 39.43 -3.97 -10.88
N ARG A 393 39.54 -4.72 -9.79
CA ARG A 393 38.90 -4.37 -8.51
C ARG A 393 39.36 -3.02 -7.97
N VAL A 394 40.67 -2.75 -8.03
CA VAL A 394 41.21 -1.45 -7.61
C VAL A 394 40.69 -0.33 -8.51
N ARG A 395 40.65 -0.54 -9.84
CA ARG A 395 40.09 0.43 -10.78
C ARG A 395 38.61 0.72 -10.52
N ILE A 396 37.80 -0.33 -10.33
CA ILE A 396 36.36 -0.21 -10.04
C ILE A 396 36.15 0.53 -8.72
N ALA A 397 36.88 0.13 -7.66
CA ALA A 397 36.82 0.74 -6.34
C ALA A 397 37.14 2.26 -6.38
N THR A 398 38.19 2.65 -7.10
CA THR A 398 38.53 4.07 -7.30
C THR A 398 37.43 4.80 -8.09
N GLY A 399 36.86 4.16 -9.11
CA GLY A 399 35.80 4.75 -9.92
C GLY A 399 34.46 4.89 -9.20
N SER A 400 34.17 4.03 -8.22
CA SER A 400 32.94 4.05 -7.43
C SER A 400 33.08 4.76 -6.08
N GLY A 401 34.30 5.18 -5.70
CA GLY A 401 34.58 5.79 -4.40
C GLY A 401 34.44 4.81 -3.23
N THR A 402 34.70 3.52 -3.46
CA THR A 402 34.57 2.44 -2.46
C THR A 402 35.89 1.71 -2.25
N GLU A 403 35.93 0.77 -1.31
CA GLU A 403 37.12 -0.07 -1.10
C GLU A 403 37.13 -1.33 -2.00
N PRO A 404 38.31 -1.83 -2.41
CA PRO A 404 38.43 -3.07 -3.20
C PRO A 404 37.81 -4.30 -2.53
N ALA A 405 37.79 -4.35 -1.19
CA ALA A 405 37.14 -5.42 -0.44
C ALA A 405 35.64 -5.48 -0.73
N ARG A 406 34.96 -4.32 -0.78
CA ARG A 406 33.53 -4.21 -1.05
C ARG A 406 33.16 -4.67 -2.46
N VAL A 407 34.02 -4.38 -3.45
CA VAL A 407 33.87 -4.89 -4.82
C VAL A 407 33.96 -6.42 -4.84
N GLY A 408 34.88 -7.00 -4.06
CA GLY A 408 35.01 -8.45 -3.90
C GLY A 408 33.80 -9.10 -3.23
N GLU A 409 33.23 -8.47 -2.21
CA GLU A 409 32.00 -8.92 -1.54
C GLU A 409 30.82 -8.95 -2.51
N LEU A 410 30.63 -7.88 -3.30
CA LEU A 410 29.55 -7.80 -4.29
C LEU A 410 29.66 -8.92 -5.33
N ILE A 411 30.86 -9.16 -5.86
CA ILE A 411 31.10 -10.24 -6.83
C ILE A 411 30.79 -11.61 -6.21
N LYS A 412 31.15 -11.81 -4.93
CA LYS A 412 30.86 -13.05 -4.21
C LYS A 412 29.34 -13.25 -4.06
N GLN A 413 28.62 -12.23 -3.61
CA GLN A 413 27.16 -12.24 -3.45
C GLN A 413 26.46 -12.50 -4.80
N PHE A 414 26.91 -11.84 -5.87
CA PHE A 414 26.41 -12.08 -7.21
C PHE A 414 26.63 -13.53 -7.67
N LYS A 415 27.81 -14.11 -7.43
CA LYS A 415 28.11 -15.51 -7.78
C LYS A 415 27.25 -16.50 -7.01
N GLU A 416 26.96 -16.24 -5.74
CA GLU A 416 26.08 -17.07 -4.92
C GLU A 416 24.64 -17.04 -5.45
N MET A 417 24.15 -15.85 -5.78
CA MET A 417 22.82 -15.67 -6.36
C MET A 417 22.72 -16.25 -7.77
N SER A 418 23.73 -16.06 -8.63
CA SER A 418 23.81 -16.66 -9.97
C SER A 418 23.79 -18.20 -9.89
N LYS A 419 24.48 -18.80 -8.90
CA LYS A 419 24.42 -20.25 -8.64
C LYS A 419 23.02 -20.69 -8.21
N MET A 420 22.35 -19.92 -7.36
CA MET A 420 20.98 -20.21 -6.92
C MET A 420 19.99 -20.14 -8.10
N MET A 421 20.10 -19.10 -8.94
CA MET A 421 19.26 -18.90 -10.12
C MET A 421 19.48 -19.98 -11.18
N LYS A 422 20.73 -20.41 -11.42
CA LYS A 422 21.03 -21.57 -12.29
C LYS A 422 20.41 -22.87 -11.78
N ARG A 423 20.36 -23.08 -10.47
CA ARG A 423 19.68 -24.24 -9.85
C ARG A 423 18.17 -24.18 -10.00
N MET A 424 17.58 -22.98 -9.90
CA MET A 424 16.14 -22.76 -10.04
C MET A 424 15.69 -22.91 -11.51
N GLY A 425 16.44 -22.33 -12.46
CA GLY A 425 16.21 -22.50 -13.90
C GLY A 425 16.39 -23.96 -14.37
N GLY A 426 17.36 -24.69 -13.81
CA GLY A 426 17.59 -26.11 -14.12
C GLY A 426 16.51 -27.07 -13.58
N ALA A 427 15.81 -26.69 -12.51
CA ALA A 427 14.72 -27.48 -11.93
C ALA A 427 13.41 -27.37 -12.74
N GLY A 428 13.12 -26.19 -13.30
CA GLY A 428 11.96 -25.95 -14.18
C GLY A 428 12.04 -26.74 -15.50
N THR A 429 13.21 -26.75 -16.13
CA THR A 429 13.40 -27.38 -17.47
C THR A 429 13.36 -28.91 -17.42
N LYS A 430 13.81 -29.53 -16.31
CA LYS A 430 13.71 -31.00 -16.12
C LYS A 430 12.28 -31.47 -15.86
N ARG A 431 11.41 -30.63 -15.28
CA ARG A 431 10.00 -30.95 -15.07
C ARG A 431 9.17 -30.78 -16.35
N LEU A 432 9.47 -29.76 -17.17
CA LEU A 432 8.81 -29.55 -18.47
C LEU A 432 9.17 -30.62 -19.52
N THR A 433 10.42 -31.09 -19.55
CA THR A 433 10.85 -32.14 -20.50
C THR A 433 10.29 -33.51 -20.16
N LYS A 434 10.08 -33.85 -18.89
CA LYS A 434 9.35 -35.08 -18.49
C LYS A 434 7.85 -35.01 -18.81
N SER A 435 7.25 -33.82 -18.76
CA SER A 435 5.84 -33.62 -19.13
C SER A 435 5.62 -33.80 -20.65
N ARG A 436 6.48 -33.23 -21.50
CA ARG A 436 6.38 -33.41 -22.96
C ARG A 436 6.65 -34.86 -23.43
N ARG A 437 7.50 -35.61 -22.74
CA ARG A 437 7.79 -37.02 -23.09
C ARG A 437 6.67 -38.01 -22.70
N LYS A 438 5.80 -37.65 -21.74
CA LYS A 438 4.60 -38.45 -21.41
C LYS A 438 3.43 -38.19 -22.35
N VAL A 439 3.30 -36.98 -22.91
CA VAL A 439 2.24 -36.65 -23.88
C VAL A 439 2.50 -37.29 -25.26
N ALA A 440 3.76 -37.46 -25.66
CA ALA A 440 4.12 -38.06 -26.96
C ALA A 440 4.02 -39.59 -27.03
N LYS A 441 3.81 -40.29 -25.90
CA LYS A 441 3.71 -41.77 -25.87
C LYS A 441 2.28 -42.31 -25.71
N GLY A 442 1.28 -41.43 -25.67
CA GLY A 442 -0.15 -41.78 -25.46
C GLY A 442 -1.04 -41.76 -26.71
N LYS A 443 -0.52 -41.38 -27.90
CA LYS A 443 -1.29 -41.32 -29.15
C LYS A 443 -0.61 -42.10 -30.27
N ALA A 444 -0.63 -43.43 -30.18
CA ALA A 444 -0.43 -44.30 -31.33
C ALA A 444 -0.94 -45.72 -31.00
N LYS A 445 -2.25 -45.95 -31.21
CA LYS A 445 -2.88 -47.21 -31.64
C LYS A 445 -4.41 -47.01 -31.65
N GLY A 446 -5.01 -47.04 -32.85
CA GLY A 446 -6.49 -47.11 -33.04
C GLY A 446 -7.00 -48.54 -32.82
N PRO A 447 -8.13 -48.98 -33.43
CA PRO A 447 -9.18 -48.24 -34.15
C PRO A 447 -10.63 -48.63 -33.71
N GLY A 448 -11.62 -47.89 -34.21
CA GLY A 448 -12.90 -48.42 -34.74
C GLY A 448 -13.91 -49.16 -33.84
N GLY A 449 -15.10 -48.56 -33.70
CA GLY A 449 -16.34 -49.22 -34.13
C GLY A 449 -17.25 -49.91 -33.10
N ARG A 450 -18.51 -49.40 -33.06
CA ARG A 450 -19.82 -50.01 -32.72
C ARG A 450 -20.35 -50.07 -31.27
N SER A 451 -21.47 -49.33 -31.13
CA SER A 451 -22.75 -49.57 -30.43
C SER A 451 -23.00 -50.98 -29.87
N THR A 452 -23.74 -51.26 -28.79
CA THR A 452 -25.00 -50.70 -28.23
C THR A 452 -25.14 -51.14 -26.76
N GLY A 453 -25.99 -50.48 -25.95
CA GLY A 453 -26.75 -51.17 -24.90
C GLY A 453 -27.06 -50.35 -23.66
N GLY A 454 -28.35 -50.14 -23.38
CA GLY A 454 -28.85 -49.22 -22.36
C GLY A 454 -28.66 -49.66 -20.89
N GLY A 455 -28.85 -48.69 -20.00
CA GLY A 455 -28.94 -48.90 -18.56
C GLY A 455 -29.13 -47.57 -17.80
N ARG A 456 -30.38 -47.28 -17.40
CA ARG A 456 -30.81 -46.13 -16.57
C ARG A 456 -30.07 -46.08 -15.22
N VAL A 457 -29.66 -44.89 -14.73
CA VAL A 457 -29.87 -44.41 -13.32
C VAL A 457 -29.81 -42.86 -13.26
N ALA A 458 -30.63 -42.30 -12.37
CA ALA A 458 -30.99 -40.91 -12.04
C ALA A 458 -29.86 -39.87 -11.76
N PRO A 459 -30.19 -38.55 -11.75
CA PRO A 459 -29.22 -37.47 -11.59
C PRO A 459 -29.03 -37.10 -10.11
N LYS A 460 -27.79 -36.99 -9.63
CA LYS A 460 -27.48 -36.25 -8.40
C LYS A 460 -26.18 -35.46 -8.52
N GLY A 461 -26.34 -34.15 -8.40
CA GLY A 461 -25.53 -33.26 -7.56
C GLY A 461 -24.02 -33.27 -7.76
N LYS A 462 -23.53 -32.24 -8.48
CA LYS A 462 -22.13 -31.83 -8.45
C LYS A 462 -21.78 -31.37 -7.02
N ALA A 463 -20.83 -32.05 -6.37
CA ALA A 463 -20.06 -31.52 -5.25
C ALA A 463 -18.75 -30.89 -5.80
N PRO A 464 -18.25 -29.80 -5.18
CA PRO A 464 -17.15 -29.01 -5.70
C PRO A 464 -15.79 -29.72 -5.59
N LEU A 465 -14.87 -29.36 -6.49
CA LEU A 465 -13.49 -29.83 -6.50
C LEU A 465 -12.80 -29.60 -5.15
N ARG A 466 -12.25 -30.67 -4.59
CA ARG A 466 -11.36 -30.66 -3.42
C ARG A 466 -9.92 -30.53 -3.92
N LEU A 467 -9.20 -29.52 -3.44
CA LEU A 467 -7.74 -29.36 -3.69
C LEU A 467 -6.96 -30.48 -2.97
N PRO A 468 -5.81 -30.94 -3.49
CA PRO A 468 -5.04 -32.01 -2.85
C PRO A 468 -4.29 -31.49 -1.62
N ASP A 469 -4.36 -32.27 -0.54
CA ASP A 469 -3.62 -32.10 0.70
C ASP A 469 -2.09 -32.14 0.46
N PHE A 470 -1.39 -31.16 1.03
CA PHE A 470 0.07 -31.15 1.15
C PHE A 470 0.43 -31.57 2.58
N GLU A 471 0.58 -32.87 2.80
CA GLU A 471 1.30 -33.41 3.95
C GLU A 471 2.20 -34.58 3.53
N ALA A 472 3.34 -34.66 4.21
CA ALA A 472 4.38 -35.69 4.18
C ALA A 472 5.46 -35.59 3.08
N ASP A 473 6.56 -34.90 3.41
CA ASP A 473 7.89 -35.56 3.43
C ASP A 473 8.91 -34.76 4.26
N LEU A 474 8.94 -34.98 5.58
CA LEU A 474 10.10 -34.65 6.42
C LEU A 474 10.25 -35.73 7.50
N GLY A 475 10.85 -36.85 7.09
CA GLY A 475 11.41 -37.82 8.02
C GLY A 475 12.75 -37.36 8.61
N GLY A 476 12.81 -37.27 9.93
CA GLY A 476 13.97 -37.67 10.74
C GLY A 476 15.23 -36.80 10.73
N ALA A 477 15.29 -35.80 11.62
CA ALA A 477 16.55 -35.35 12.21
C ALA A 477 16.36 -35.08 13.70
N LYS A 478 17.26 -35.63 14.52
CA LYS A 478 17.27 -35.55 15.99
C LYS A 478 17.38 -34.08 16.48
N PRO A 479 16.85 -33.76 17.68
CA PRO A 479 16.92 -32.42 18.25
C PRO A 479 18.30 -32.18 18.87
N GLY A 480 18.97 -31.09 18.47
CA GLY A 480 20.26 -30.69 19.03
C GLY A 480 21.25 -30.24 17.98
N GLY A 481 21.02 -29.09 17.36
CA GLY A 481 21.93 -28.48 16.42
C GLY A 481 21.37 -27.15 15.92
N GLY A 482 21.73 -26.06 16.61
CA GLY A 482 21.31 -24.71 16.23
C GLY A 482 21.80 -24.35 14.83
N LEU A 483 20.89 -23.81 14.01
CA LEU A 483 21.20 -23.30 12.68
C LEU A 483 21.96 -21.96 12.84
N ARG A 484 23.27 -21.96 12.56
CA ARG A 484 24.10 -20.74 12.58
C ARG A 484 24.13 -20.13 11.18
N LEU A 485 23.48 -18.99 10.99
CA LEU A 485 23.56 -18.20 9.75
C LEU A 485 24.89 -17.43 9.72
N PRO A 486 25.63 -17.38 8.59
CA PRO A 486 26.89 -16.65 8.51
C PRO A 486 26.65 -15.15 8.34
N GLY A 487 27.17 -14.30 9.25
CA GLY A 487 27.24 -12.85 9.01
C GLY A 487 26.94 -11.88 10.16
N LEU A 488 26.76 -12.33 11.41
CA LEU A 488 26.60 -11.43 12.56
C LEU A 488 27.77 -11.56 13.55
N PRO A 489 28.27 -10.45 14.13
CA PRO A 489 29.29 -10.50 15.17
C PRO A 489 28.71 -11.15 16.44
N GLY A 490 29.41 -12.16 16.95
CA GLY A 490 28.95 -12.98 18.07
C GLY A 490 28.89 -12.22 19.39
N SER A 491 27.81 -12.43 20.13
CA SER A 491 27.73 -12.10 21.56
C SER A 491 28.53 -13.11 22.39
N PRO A 492 29.12 -12.72 23.54
CA PRO A 492 30.01 -13.58 24.32
C PRO A 492 29.24 -14.71 25.01
N GLU A 493 29.78 -15.93 24.91
CA GLU A 493 29.31 -17.08 25.68
C GLU A 493 29.60 -16.87 27.17
N SER A 494 28.59 -17.13 28.00
CA SER A 494 28.66 -17.16 29.46
C SER A 494 29.47 -18.35 29.95
N ASP A 495 30.50 -18.08 30.76
CA ASP A 495 31.33 -19.05 31.46
C ASP A 495 30.53 -19.76 32.59
N PRO A 496 30.59 -21.09 32.76
CA PRO A 496 29.73 -21.80 33.69
C PRO A 496 30.49 -22.41 34.87
N PHE A 497 30.91 -21.65 35.89
CA PHE A 497 31.21 -22.21 37.23
C PHE A 497 31.17 -21.14 38.36
N GLY A 498 30.08 -21.18 39.15
CA GLY A 498 29.99 -21.11 40.62
C GLY A 498 30.73 -20.06 41.49
N LEU A 499 29.92 -19.51 42.43
CA LEU A 499 30.23 -19.00 43.79
C LEU A 499 30.69 -17.54 43.93
N GLY A 500 29.87 -16.78 44.66
CA GLY A 500 30.12 -15.41 45.13
C GLY A 500 28.85 -14.62 45.30
#